data_AF-A0A6V0BUQ8-F1
#
_entry.id   AF-A0A6V0BUQ8-F1
#
_cell.length_a   1.000
_cell.length_b   1.000
_cell.length_c   1.000
_cell.angle_alpha   90.00
_cell.angle_beta   90.00
_cell.angle_gamma   90.00
#
_symmetry.space_group_name_H-M   'P 1'
#
loop_
_entity.id
_entity.type
_entity.pdbx_description
1 polymer ?
#
loop_
_entity_poly.entity_id
_entity_poly.type
_entity_poly.pdbx_seq_one_letter_code
_entity_poly.pdbx_strand_id
1 'polypeptide(L)'
;MLQEKTCVKKAATAKHKTTGAGSKTAKRLTASSQNILNIIAAVSHQMNSTEVNRSLLAMQAKIAVKSLNNTLSKLKQKGLVTLETGASVSITPGGIEQADIGAIKICKTNREHHQNTMETFKLRPKQRLLFAELSDGCIKTKKNVLATIGQTSMKSFQNMLMPLKKMGILAYDKDTVWLTDAMFVIEGRTGSNPCV
;
A
#
# COMPACT_ATOMS: atom_id res chain seq x y z
N MET A 1 -49.86 45.39 -30.68
CA MET A 1 -48.75 44.45 -30.49
C MET A 1 -49.31 43.08 -30.16
N LEU A 2 -48.64 42.03 -30.62
CA LEU A 2 -49.10 40.65 -30.76
C LEU A 2 -49.39 39.90 -29.43
N GLN A 3 -50.45 39.09 -29.52
CA GLN A 3 -50.63 37.68 -29.09
C GLN A 3 -50.22 37.16 -27.69
N GLU A 4 -51.20 36.42 -27.16
CA GLU A 4 -51.22 35.45 -26.07
C GLU A 4 -50.00 34.51 -25.96
N LYS A 5 -49.72 34.03 -24.74
CA LYS A 5 -49.93 32.61 -24.34
C LYS A 5 -49.31 32.31 -22.97
N THR A 6 -50.18 32.05 -22.00
CA THR A 6 -49.89 31.15 -20.88
C THR A 6 -49.51 29.77 -21.44
N CYS A 7 -48.42 29.17 -20.93
CA CYS A 7 -48.18 27.75 -21.10
C CYS A 7 -47.85 27.09 -19.75
N VAL A 8 -48.59 26.02 -19.51
CA VAL A 8 -48.73 25.24 -18.29
C VAL A 8 -47.90 23.96 -18.42
N LYS A 9 -47.26 23.55 -17.31
CA LYS A 9 -46.77 22.19 -16.98
C LYS A 9 -45.71 21.54 -17.91
N LYS A 10 -44.64 21.04 -17.28
CA LYS A 10 -44.52 19.59 -16.98
C LYS A 10 -43.34 19.32 -16.03
N ALA A 11 -43.65 18.76 -14.87
CA ALA A 11 -42.70 18.05 -14.05
C ALA A 11 -42.15 16.85 -14.84
N ALA A 12 -40.83 16.72 -14.92
CA ALA A 12 -40.19 15.51 -15.41
C ALA A 12 -39.85 14.61 -14.21
N THR A 13 -40.87 13.93 -13.70
CA THR A 13 -40.71 12.76 -12.84
C THR A 13 -40.27 11.55 -13.67
N ALA A 14 -39.15 10.95 -13.22
CA ALA A 14 -38.75 9.55 -13.31
C ALA A 14 -38.40 8.91 -14.68
N LYS A 15 -37.20 8.33 -14.72
CA LYS A 15 -37.04 6.92 -15.11
C LYS A 15 -36.16 6.20 -14.09
N HIS A 16 -36.79 5.72 -13.02
CA HIS A 16 -36.26 4.53 -12.32
C HIS A 16 -36.30 3.38 -13.32
N LYS A 17 -35.13 2.93 -13.77
CA LYS A 17 -35.01 1.69 -14.53
C LYS A 17 -35.01 0.53 -13.53
N THR A 18 -36.20 0.12 -13.12
CA THR A 18 -36.45 -1.22 -12.60
C THR A 18 -36.68 -2.14 -13.78
N THR A 19 -35.79 -3.12 -13.97
CA THR A 19 -35.94 -4.43 -14.65
C THR A 19 -34.53 -4.95 -14.99
N GLY A 20 -34.10 -6.16 -14.62
CA GLY A 20 -34.81 -7.26 -14.00
C GLY A 20 -33.84 -8.26 -13.38
N ALA A 21 -34.41 -9.25 -12.69
CA ALA A 21 -33.72 -10.44 -12.24
C ALA A 21 -33.19 -11.20 -13.46
N GLY A 22 -31.91 -10.99 -13.77
CA GLY A 22 -31.14 -11.75 -14.73
C GLY A 22 -29.88 -12.22 -14.03
N SER A 23 -29.60 -13.52 -14.15
CA SER A 23 -28.40 -14.26 -13.71
C SER A 23 -27.31 -13.41 -13.06
N LYS A 24 -26.99 -13.69 -11.79
CA LYS A 24 -25.83 -13.12 -11.07
C LYS A 24 -24.54 -13.63 -11.73
N THR A 25 -24.20 -13.14 -12.92
CA THR A 25 -22.84 -13.23 -13.45
C THR A 25 -21.98 -12.53 -12.42
N ALA A 26 -21.15 -13.31 -11.69
CA ALA A 26 -20.24 -12.78 -10.70
C ALA A 26 -19.47 -11.63 -11.34
N LYS A 27 -19.78 -10.37 -10.94
CA LYS A 27 -19.15 -9.19 -11.54
C LYS A 27 -17.64 -9.36 -11.44
N ARG A 28 -16.99 -9.57 -12.58
CA ARG A 28 -15.54 -9.74 -12.68
C ARG A 28 -14.85 -8.59 -11.96
N LEU A 29 -13.79 -8.90 -11.21
CA LEU A 29 -13.01 -7.88 -10.51
C LEU A 29 -12.42 -6.90 -11.54
N THR A 30 -12.33 -5.62 -11.18
CA THR A 30 -11.57 -4.68 -11.98
C THR A 30 -10.08 -5.04 -11.89
N ALA A 31 -9.29 -4.69 -12.91
CA ALA A 31 -7.85 -4.97 -12.91
C ALA A 31 -7.15 -4.48 -11.62
N SER A 32 -7.51 -3.30 -11.13
CA SER A 32 -6.97 -2.77 -9.86
C SER A 32 -7.39 -3.58 -8.63
N SER A 33 -8.63 -4.07 -8.59
CA SER A 33 -9.11 -4.90 -7.47
C SER A 33 -8.47 -6.28 -7.48
N GLN A 34 -8.29 -6.85 -8.67
CA GLN A 34 -7.56 -8.10 -8.87
C GLN A 34 -6.10 -7.95 -8.44
N ASN A 35 -5.43 -6.87 -8.85
CA ASN A 35 -4.05 -6.61 -8.45
C ASN A 35 -3.92 -6.49 -6.92
N ILE A 36 -4.84 -5.80 -6.25
CA ILE A 36 -4.84 -5.71 -4.78
C ILE A 36 -5.08 -7.09 -4.15
N LEU A 37 -5.98 -7.91 -4.68
CA LEU A 37 -6.20 -9.27 -4.20
C LEU A 37 -4.94 -10.14 -4.35
N ASN A 38 -4.29 -10.08 -5.52
CA ASN A 38 -3.03 -10.78 -5.79
C ASN A 38 -1.93 -10.34 -4.82
N ILE A 39 -1.80 -9.04 -4.54
CA ILE A 39 -0.83 -8.51 -3.57
C ILE A 39 -1.14 -9.03 -2.16
N ILE A 40 -2.41 -9.03 -1.74
CA ILE A 40 -2.80 -9.56 -0.41
C ILE A 40 -2.41 -11.03 -0.30
N ALA A 41 -2.75 -11.85 -1.29
CA ALA A 41 -2.41 -13.27 -1.30
C ALA A 41 -0.90 -13.50 -1.29
N ALA A 42 -0.14 -12.77 -2.11
CA ALA A 42 1.31 -12.90 -2.18
C ALA A 42 1.99 -12.48 -0.87
N VAL A 43 1.56 -11.38 -0.24
CA VAL A 43 2.11 -10.93 1.04
C VAL A 43 1.72 -11.88 2.17
N SER A 44 0.46 -12.36 2.18
CA SER A 44 -0.02 -13.37 3.13
C SER A 44 0.82 -14.66 3.04
N HIS A 45 1.07 -15.15 1.83
CA HIS A 45 1.95 -16.28 1.56
C HIS A 45 3.40 -16.01 2.00
N GLN A 46 3.94 -14.82 1.70
CA GLN A 46 5.31 -14.45 2.05
C GLN A 46 5.53 -14.36 3.57
N MET A 47 4.53 -13.88 4.32
CA MET A 47 4.60 -13.71 5.77
C MET A 47 4.16 -14.97 6.53
N ASN A 48 3.70 -16.02 5.82
CA ASN A 48 3.01 -17.18 6.41
C ASN A 48 1.91 -16.76 7.40
N SER A 49 1.17 -15.70 7.05
CA SER A 49 0.14 -15.09 7.89
C SER A 49 -1.09 -14.80 7.05
N THR A 50 -2.28 -15.16 7.54
CA THR A 50 -3.54 -14.79 6.88
C THR A 50 -3.87 -13.32 7.05
N GLU A 51 -3.32 -12.67 8.09
CA GLU A 51 -3.46 -11.24 8.37
C GLU A 51 -2.32 -10.43 7.77
N VAL A 52 -2.69 -9.34 7.09
CA VAL A 52 -1.75 -8.41 6.48
C VAL A 52 -2.09 -6.98 6.88
N ASN A 53 -1.04 -6.21 7.23
CA ASN A 53 -1.17 -4.80 7.56
C ASN A 53 -1.55 -3.96 6.32
N ARG A 54 -2.55 -3.08 6.46
CA ARG A 54 -3.04 -2.24 5.35
C ARG A 54 -2.01 -1.22 4.86
N SER A 55 -1.12 -0.73 5.71
CA SER A 55 -0.06 0.20 5.31
C SER A 55 0.98 -0.48 4.43
N LEU A 56 1.33 -1.74 4.72
CA LEU A 56 2.20 -2.56 3.87
C LEU A 56 1.55 -2.79 2.51
N LEU A 57 0.27 -3.14 2.47
CA LEU A 57 -0.47 -3.33 1.21
C LEU A 57 -0.55 -2.04 0.38
N ALA A 58 -0.78 -0.89 1.04
CA ALA A 58 -0.83 0.41 0.37
C ALA A 58 0.50 0.75 -0.28
N MET A 59 1.62 0.48 0.40
CA MET A 59 2.97 0.62 -0.15
C MET A 59 3.17 -0.28 -1.36
N GLN A 60 2.90 -1.59 -1.23
CA GLN A 60 3.11 -2.57 -2.31
C GLN A 60 2.24 -2.25 -3.54
N ALA A 61 0.99 -1.85 -3.31
CA ALA A 61 0.08 -1.46 -4.37
C ALA A 61 0.34 -0.03 -4.91
N LYS A 62 1.26 0.74 -4.31
CA LYS A 62 1.57 2.13 -4.66
C LYS A 62 0.35 3.06 -4.65
N ILE A 63 -0.53 2.89 -3.68
CA ILE A 63 -1.75 3.69 -3.53
C ILE A 63 -1.88 4.28 -2.14
N ALA A 64 -2.65 5.35 -2.01
CA ALA A 64 -2.99 5.89 -0.71
C ALA A 64 -3.86 4.89 0.08
N VAL A 65 -3.68 4.85 1.41
CA VAL A 65 -4.46 3.98 2.32
C VAL A 65 -5.97 4.20 2.16
N LYS A 66 -6.42 5.45 1.94
CA LYS A 66 -7.83 5.75 1.66
C LYS A 66 -8.35 5.03 0.42
N SER A 67 -7.57 5.04 -0.67
CA SER A 67 -7.93 4.35 -1.92
C SER A 67 -7.90 2.84 -1.74
N LEU A 68 -6.93 2.30 -0.98
CA LEU A 68 -6.89 0.90 -0.61
C LEU A 68 -8.16 0.49 0.15
N ASN A 69 -8.56 1.23 1.18
CA ASN A 69 -9.74 0.94 2.00
C ASN A 69 -11.04 0.87 1.16
N ASN A 70 -11.16 1.74 0.15
CA ASN A 70 -12.29 1.69 -0.78
C ASN A 70 -12.34 0.39 -1.58
N THR A 71 -11.18 -0.09 -2.04
CA THR A 71 -11.09 -1.37 -2.75
C THR A 71 -11.32 -2.56 -1.81
N LEU A 72 -10.72 -2.52 -0.62
CA LEU A 72 -10.91 -3.55 0.42
C LEU A 72 -12.38 -3.70 0.81
N SER A 73 -13.13 -2.60 0.90
CA SER A 73 -14.57 -2.63 1.17
C SER A 73 -15.35 -3.38 0.08
N LYS A 74 -14.97 -3.22 -1.19
CA LYS A 74 -15.56 -3.95 -2.33
C LYS A 74 -15.18 -5.42 -2.32
N LEU A 75 -13.93 -5.75 -1.97
CA LEU A 75 -13.47 -7.14 -1.85
C LEU A 75 -14.16 -7.86 -0.67
N LYS A 76 -14.38 -7.16 0.45
CA LYS A 76 -15.14 -7.66 1.60
C LYS A 76 -16.60 -7.96 1.23
N GLN A 77 -17.26 -7.06 0.50
CA GLN A 77 -18.63 -7.28 0.00
C GLN A 77 -18.73 -8.51 -0.92
N LYS A 78 -17.62 -8.91 -1.55
CA LYS A 78 -17.53 -10.11 -2.39
C LYS A 78 -17.09 -11.37 -1.63
N GLY A 79 -16.85 -11.28 -0.33
CA GLY A 79 -16.41 -12.41 0.50
C GLY A 79 -14.97 -12.87 0.25
N LEU A 80 -14.14 -12.05 -0.41
CA LEU A 80 -12.75 -12.41 -0.77
C LEU A 80 -11.74 -12.05 0.32
N VAL A 81 -12.11 -11.11 1.20
CA VAL A 81 -11.29 -10.67 2.33
C VAL A 81 -12.17 -10.39 3.54
N THR A 82 -11.61 -10.52 4.73
CA THR A 82 -12.18 -10.01 5.98
C THR A 82 -11.41 -8.77 6.41
N LEU A 83 -12.13 -7.80 6.98
CA LEU A 83 -11.52 -6.62 7.56
C LEU A 83 -11.65 -6.75 9.07
N GLU A 84 -10.61 -7.31 9.68
CA GLU A 84 -10.40 -7.32 11.13
C GLU A 84 -10.08 -5.88 11.57
N THR A 85 -10.07 -5.64 12.89
CA THR A 85 -9.86 -4.31 13.52
C THR A 85 -8.89 -3.40 12.76
N GLY A 86 -9.21 -2.11 12.69
CA GLY A 86 -9.00 -1.17 11.57
C GLY A 86 -7.65 -1.07 10.84
N ALA A 87 -6.59 -1.77 11.25
CA ALA A 87 -5.27 -1.74 10.63
C ALA A 87 -4.93 -3.00 9.79
N SER A 88 -5.63 -4.13 9.93
CA SER A 88 -5.34 -5.38 9.21
C SER A 88 -6.45 -5.79 8.23
N VAL A 89 -6.12 -6.70 7.33
CA VAL A 89 -7.03 -7.40 6.41
C VAL A 89 -6.59 -8.85 6.32
N SER A 90 -7.55 -9.77 6.30
CA SER A 90 -7.27 -11.19 6.09
C SER A 90 -7.86 -11.67 4.77
N ILE A 91 -7.17 -12.57 4.09
CA ILE A 91 -7.67 -13.18 2.86
C ILE A 91 -8.52 -14.42 3.20
N THR A 92 -9.67 -14.57 2.53
CA THR A 92 -10.50 -15.77 2.71
C THR A 92 -10.05 -16.88 1.77
N PRO A 93 -10.45 -18.15 1.99
CA PRO A 93 -10.15 -19.24 1.05
C PRO A 93 -10.58 -18.94 -0.39
N GLY A 94 -11.79 -18.40 -0.59
CA GLY A 94 -12.25 -17.99 -1.92
C GLY A 94 -11.49 -16.80 -2.51
N GLY A 95 -10.87 -15.97 -1.66
CA GLY A 95 -9.92 -14.93 -2.08
C GLY A 95 -8.62 -15.51 -2.61
N ILE A 96 -8.08 -16.55 -1.95
CA ILE A 96 -6.86 -17.25 -2.36
C ILE A 96 -7.08 -17.93 -3.71
N GLU A 97 -8.20 -18.63 -3.90
CA GLU A 97 -8.54 -19.30 -5.16
C GLU A 97 -8.64 -18.34 -6.36
N GLN A 98 -9.08 -17.10 -6.12
CA GLN A 98 -9.18 -16.07 -7.16
C GLN A 98 -7.90 -15.26 -7.36
N ALA A 99 -6.95 -15.37 -6.44
CA ALA A 99 -5.72 -14.61 -6.51
C ALA A 99 -4.73 -15.30 -7.45
N ASP A 100 -4.11 -14.52 -8.33
CA ASP A 100 -2.96 -14.96 -9.09
C ASP A 100 -1.69 -14.49 -8.37
N ILE A 101 -1.15 -15.38 -7.54
CA ILE A 101 0.09 -15.14 -6.78
C ILE A 101 1.29 -15.07 -7.72
N GLY A 102 1.28 -15.80 -8.84
CA GLY A 102 2.38 -15.84 -9.81
C GLY A 102 2.63 -14.50 -10.50
N ALA A 103 1.62 -13.62 -10.54
CA ALA A 103 1.74 -12.27 -11.05
C ALA A 103 2.55 -11.32 -10.13
N ILE A 104 2.82 -11.71 -8.88
CA ILE A 104 3.51 -10.87 -7.88
C ILE A 104 4.85 -11.51 -7.52
N LYS A 105 5.92 -10.72 -7.56
CA LYS A 105 7.25 -11.16 -7.12
C LYS A 105 7.25 -11.39 -5.61
N ILE A 106 7.33 -12.65 -5.20
CA ILE A 106 7.53 -13.04 -3.80
C ILE A 106 9.01 -12.98 -3.46
N CYS A 107 9.36 -12.26 -2.40
CA CYS A 107 10.73 -12.20 -1.89
C CYS A 107 10.91 -13.23 -0.78
N LYS A 108 12.04 -13.96 -0.78
CA LYS A 108 12.35 -15.01 0.20
C LYS A 108 13.15 -14.51 1.40
N THR A 109 13.86 -13.39 1.25
CA THR A 109 14.66 -12.77 2.31
C THR A 109 14.38 -11.27 2.42
N ASN A 110 14.64 -10.67 3.59
CA ASN A 110 14.52 -9.22 3.75
C ASN A 110 15.42 -8.47 2.76
N ARG A 111 16.60 -9.01 2.46
CA ARG A 111 17.52 -8.46 1.45
C ARG A 111 16.91 -8.41 0.06
N GLU A 112 16.25 -9.47 -0.39
CA GLU A 112 15.54 -9.48 -1.67
C GLU A 112 14.38 -8.47 -1.69
N HIS A 113 13.63 -8.39 -0.58
CA HIS A 113 12.55 -7.42 -0.42
C HIS A 113 13.05 -5.98 -0.48
N HIS A 114 14.18 -5.69 0.16
CA HIS A 114 14.86 -4.39 0.10
C HIS A 114 15.27 -4.04 -1.33
N GLN A 115 15.91 -4.97 -2.04
CA GLN A 115 16.29 -4.78 -3.45
C GLN A 115 15.08 -4.52 -4.34
N ASN A 116 14.04 -5.34 -4.19
CA ASN A 116 12.79 -5.18 -4.93
C ASN A 116 12.15 -3.82 -4.65
N THR A 117 12.15 -3.36 -3.39
CA THR A 117 11.66 -2.03 -3.00
C THR A 117 12.49 -0.93 -3.67
N MET A 118 13.81 -1.03 -3.65
CA MET A 118 14.70 -0.05 -4.29
C MET A 118 14.46 0.10 -5.79
N GLU A 119 14.22 -1.02 -6.48
CA GLU A 119 13.90 -1.06 -7.91
C GLU A 119 12.50 -0.52 -8.20
N THR A 120 11.52 -1.00 -7.44
CA THR A 120 10.10 -0.68 -7.56
C THR A 120 9.81 0.81 -7.40
N PHE A 121 10.51 1.47 -6.46
CA PHE A 121 10.40 2.91 -6.21
C PHE A 121 11.46 3.74 -6.93
N LYS A 122 12.32 3.12 -7.75
CA LYS A 122 13.39 3.78 -8.52
C LYS A 122 14.26 4.68 -7.63
N LEU A 123 14.73 4.15 -6.50
CA LEU A 123 15.51 4.92 -5.54
C LEU A 123 16.82 5.40 -6.16
N ARG A 124 17.12 6.69 -5.95
CA ARG A 124 18.34 7.36 -6.41
C ARG A 124 19.58 6.81 -5.69
N PRO A 125 20.80 6.96 -6.23
CA PRO A 125 22.02 6.42 -5.62
C PRO A 125 22.19 6.77 -4.13
N LYS A 126 22.00 8.05 -3.75
CA LYS A 126 22.09 8.45 -2.32
C LYS A 126 20.97 7.87 -1.44
N GLN A 127 19.78 7.63 -2.01
CA GLN A 127 18.70 6.98 -1.28
C GLN A 127 18.99 5.49 -1.07
N ARG A 128 19.66 4.83 -2.02
CA ARG A 128 20.12 3.44 -1.88
C ARG A 128 21.20 3.31 -0.81
N LEU A 129 22.14 4.28 -0.72
CA LEU A 129 23.13 4.32 0.36
C LEU A 129 22.47 4.49 1.72
N LEU A 130 21.51 5.42 1.84
CA LEU A 130 20.70 5.57 3.05
C LEU A 130 19.96 4.27 3.40
N PHE A 131 19.37 3.62 2.41
CA PHE A 131 18.64 2.37 2.62
C PHE A 131 19.59 1.27 3.14
N ALA A 132 20.77 1.10 2.51
CA ALA A 132 21.77 0.15 2.93
C ALA A 132 22.26 0.42 4.36
N GLU A 133 22.48 1.69 4.71
CA GLU A 133 22.90 2.11 6.05
C GLU A 133 21.87 1.75 7.13
N LEU A 134 20.58 1.69 6.79
CA LEU A 134 19.49 1.38 7.71
C LEU A 134 18.98 -0.07 7.58
N SER A 135 19.62 -0.88 6.74
CA SER A 135 19.18 -2.25 6.44
C SER A 135 19.38 -3.24 7.59
N ASP A 136 20.21 -2.87 8.56
CA ASP A 136 20.40 -3.57 9.84
C ASP A 136 19.18 -3.47 10.77
N GLY A 137 18.21 -2.60 10.45
CA GLY A 137 17.03 -2.37 11.26
C GLY A 137 17.29 -1.48 12.48
N CYS A 138 18.49 -0.96 12.67
CA CYS A 138 18.81 -0.09 13.79
C CYS A 138 18.15 1.29 13.63
N ILE A 139 17.80 1.91 14.76
CA ILE A 139 17.48 3.34 14.81
C ILE A 139 18.79 4.11 14.88
N LYS A 140 19.05 4.97 13.90
CA LYS A 140 20.30 5.73 13.79
C LYS A 140 20.05 7.23 13.87
N THR A 141 21.02 7.98 14.41
CA THR A 141 20.91 9.44 14.41
C THR A 141 21.08 9.98 12.99
N LYS A 142 20.32 11.03 12.66
CA LYS A 142 20.41 11.69 11.36
C LYS A 142 21.80 12.23 11.07
N LYS A 143 22.52 12.68 12.11
CA LYS A 143 23.90 13.19 11.98
C LYS A 143 24.86 12.07 11.54
N ASN A 144 24.78 10.91 12.19
CA ASN A 144 25.65 9.77 11.85
C ASN A 144 25.38 9.28 10.44
N VAL A 145 24.10 9.06 10.11
CA VAL A 145 23.70 8.61 8.77
C VAL A 145 24.11 9.62 7.69
N LEU A 146 23.90 10.92 7.93
CA LEU A 146 24.30 11.99 7.01
C LEU A 146 25.79 11.96 6.71
N ALA A 147 26.63 11.76 7.73
CA ALA A 147 28.07 11.62 7.59
C ALA A 147 28.43 10.36 6.78
N THR A 148 27.85 9.20 7.13
CA THR A 148 28.14 7.93 6.46
C THR A 148 27.79 7.95 4.98
N ILE A 149 26.69 8.58 4.58
CA ILE A 149 26.27 8.66 3.17
C ILE A 149 26.95 9.80 2.39
N GLY A 150 27.91 10.51 3.00
CA GLY A 150 28.66 11.59 2.36
C GLY A 150 27.78 12.81 1.99
N GLN A 151 26.84 13.19 2.85
CA GLN A 151 26.12 14.46 2.73
C GLN A 151 26.63 15.46 3.77
N THR A 152 26.70 16.73 3.39
CA THR A 152 27.14 17.81 4.28
C THR A 152 25.99 18.68 4.78
N SER A 153 24.85 18.68 4.08
CA SER A 153 23.71 19.55 4.37
C SER A 153 22.54 18.78 4.99
N MET A 154 22.21 19.10 6.24
CA MET A 154 21.03 18.54 6.92
C MET A 154 19.73 18.88 6.18
N LYS A 155 19.64 20.06 5.56
CA LYS A 155 18.46 20.47 4.78
C LYS A 155 18.28 19.56 3.55
N SER A 156 19.36 19.30 2.81
CA SER A 156 19.34 18.37 1.67
C SER A 156 18.96 16.95 2.11
N PHE A 157 19.51 16.51 3.24
CA PHE A 157 19.18 15.21 3.81
C PHE A 157 17.70 15.09 4.18
N GLN A 158 17.11 16.09 4.86
CA GLN A 158 15.68 16.11 5.16
C GLN A 158 14.80 16.07 3.91
N ASN A 159 15.18 16.81 2.86
CA ASN A 159 14.48 16.77 1.57
C ASN A 159 14.54 15.38 0.93
N MET A 160 15.61 14.62 1.15
CA MET A 160 15.73 13.23 0.69
C MET A 160 14.87 12.26 1.52
N LEU A 161 14.72 12.48 2.83
CA LEU A 161 13.93 11.63 3.72
C LEU A 161 12.42 11.74 3.45
N MET A 162 11.93 12.94 3.16
CA MET A 162 10.49 13.21 3.00
C MET A 162 9.77 12.31 1.98
N PRO A 163 10.28 12.11 0.74
CA PRO A 163 9.63 11.20 -0.21
C PRO A 163 9.64 9.74 0.27
N LEU A 164 10.72 9.30 0.91
CA LEU A 164 10.83 7.93 1.43
C LEU A 164 9.85 7.67 2.59
N LYS A 165 9.63 8.68 3.45
CA LYS A 165 8.58 8.65 4.49
C LYS A 165 7.19 8.59 3.89
N LYS A 166 6.91 9.39 2.84
CA LYS A 166 5.61 9.35 2.14
C LYS A 166 5.35 8.00 1.47
N MET A 167 6.40 7.31 1.01
CA MET A 167 6.31 5.95 0.48
C MET A 167 6.18 4.88 1.58
N GLY A 168 6.31 5.24 2.85
CA GLY A 168 6.27 4.30 3.98
C GLY A 168 7.52 3.43 4.12
N ILE A 169 8.62 3.76 3.42
CA ILE A 169 9.88 2.99 3.44
C ILE A 169 10.63 3.21 4.76
N LEU A 170 10.65 4.46 5.23
CA LEU A 170 11.33 4.86 6.46
C LEU A 170 10.45 5.74 7.32
N ALA A 171 10.81 5.83 8.60
CA ALA A 171 10.30 6.81 9.54
C ALA A 171 11.45 7.61 10.15
N TYR A 172 11.13 8.80 10.64
CA TYR A 172 12.08 9.67 11.31
C TYR A 172 11.34 10.61 12.25
N ASP A 173 12.00 10.96 13.36
CA ASP A 173 11.57 11.98 14.33
C ASP A 173 12.44 13.25 14.17
N LYS A 174 12.71 13.99 15.24
CA LYS A 174 13.59 15.17 15.19
C LYS A 174 15.04 14.79 14.88
N ASP A 175 15.57 13.73 15.49
CA ASP A 175 17.01 13.45 15.59
C ASP A 175 17.42 12.09 15.02
N THR A 176 16.48 11.16 14.84
CA THR A 176 16.73 9.78 14.40
C THR A 176 15.96 9.41 13.13
N VAL A 177 16.40 8.33 12.49
CA VAL A 177 15.85 7.78 11.25
C VAL A 177 16.01 6.25 11.26
N TRP A 178 15.01 5.54 10.71
CA TRP A 178 15.00 4.08 10.63
C TRP A 178 14.09 3.57 9.49
N LEU A 179 14.35 2.36 8.99
CA LEU A 179 13.42 1.67 8.08
C LEU A 179 12.18 1.20 8.84
N THR A 180 11.01 1.26 8.20
CA THR A 180 9.74 0.82 8.82
C THR A 180 9.67 -0.71 8.89
N ASP A 181 8.77 -1.24 9.72
CA ASP A 181 8.56 -2.69 9.85
C ASP A 181 8.10 -3.34 8.53
N ALA A 182 7.55 -2.56 7.61
CA ALA A 182 7.23 -3.01 6.27
C ALA A 182 8.46 -3.41 5.45
N MET A 183 9.67 -3.04 5.88
CA MET A 183 10.94 -3.48 5.29
C MET A 183 11.46 -4.78 5.92
N PHE A 184 10.89 -5.27 7.01
CA PHE A 184 11.36 -6.44 7.76
C PHE A 184 10.29 -7.52 7.91
N VAL A 185 9.55 -7.78 6.82
CA VAL A 185 8.34 -8.63 6.84
C VAL A 185 8.61 -10.13 6.86
N ILE A 186 9.87 -10.57 6.65
CA ILE A 186 10.22 -12.00 6.55
C ILE A 186 10.94 -12.47 7.83
N GLU A 187 12.07 -11.87 8.17
CA GLU A 187 12.92 -12.33 9.29
C GLU A 187 12.67 -11.52 10.59
N GLY A 188 11.73 -10.57 10.55
CA GLY A 188 11.51 -9.62 11.65
C GLY A 188 12.64 -8.61 11.81
N ARG A 189 12.44 -7.64 12.70
CA ARG A 189 13.43 -6.60 13.00
C ARG A 189 14.29 -7.06 14.17
N THR A 190 15.60 -7.21 13.95
CA THR A 190 16.56 -7.68 14.96
C THR A 190 16.99 -6.59 15.95
N GLY A 191 16.71 -5.32 15.68
CA GLY A 191 17.12 -4.18 16.53
C GLY A 191 15.94 -3.33 17.01
N SER A 192 15.42 -3.62 18.20
CA SER A 192 14.47 -2.75 18.92
C SER A 192 15.16 -1.73 19.85
N ASN A 193 16.49 -1.72 19.91
CA ASN A 193 17.29 -0.80 20.71
C ASN A 193 18.09 0.18 19.83
N PRO A 194 18.40 1.40 20.33
CA PRO A 194 19.39 2.25 19.68
C PRO A 194 20.72 1.49 19.63
N CYS A 195 21.21 1.27 18.42
CA CYS A 195 22.52 0.66 18.23
C CYS A 195 23.58 1.72 18.55
N VAL A 196 24.47 1.38 19.48
CA VAL A 196 25.53 2.24 20.03
C VAL A 196 26.50 2.69 18.94
#